data_AF-A0A8D8K6V5-F1
#
_entry.id   AF-A0A8D8K6V5-F1
#
_cell.length_a   1.000
_cell.length_b   1.000
_cell.length_c   1.000
_cell.angle_alpha   90.00
_cell.angle_beta   90.00
_cell.angle_gamma   90.00
#
_symmetry.space_group_name_H-M   'P 1'
#
loop_
_entity.id
_entity.type
_entity.pdbx_description
1 polymer ?
#
loop_
_entity_poly.entity_id
_entity_poly.type
_entity_poly.pdbx_seq_one_letter_code
_entity_poly.pdbx_strand_id
1 'polypeptide(L)'
;MEHPTAEAVLQGVYTLYNNPNKQEKEKASRWLEEFQKSIHSWEIADQLLQQKHDLNSCTFAAQTMRNKIQNSFHELPESAHESLRQSLLEHISHITLETKPVIVTQLSLALADLALLMSSWRKPVATLLERFSSNPHMMYAVIELLTLIPEEINSRYLRLGANRRKDVLTELETDASLVGE
;
A
#
# COMPACT_ATOMS: atom_id res chain seq x y z
N MET A 1 21.62 -15.93 -7.18
CA MET A 1 20.30 -16.39 -6.68
C MET A 1 19.31 -16.13 -7.80
N GLU A 2 18.45 -17.10 -8.07
CA GLU A 2 17.43 -17.00 -9.11
C GLU A 2 16.47 -15.84 -8.79
N HIS A 3 16.05 -15.08 -9.80
CA HIS A 3 15.07 -14.02 -9.60
C HIS A 3 13.73 -14.66 -9.19
N PRO A 4 13.13 -14.29 -8.04
CA PRO A 4 11.84 -14.83 -7.65
C PRO A 4 10.79 -14.45 -8.69
N THR A 5 9.87 -15.37 -9.00
CA THR A 5 8.74 -15.11 -9.90
C THR A 5 7.45 -14.95 -9.08
N ALA A 6 6.42 -14.37 -9.70
CA ALA A 6 5.09 -14.28 -9.08
C ALA A 6 4.55 -15.66 -8.68
N GLU A 7 4.75 -16.67 -9.53
CA GLU A 7 4.32 -18.06 -9.25
C GLU A 7 5.04 -18.64 -8.03
N ALA A 8 6.35 -18.38 -7.88
CA ALA A 8 7.10 -18.83 -6.71
C ALA A 8 6.56 -18.18 -5.42
N VAL A 9 6.22 -16.88 -5.47
CA VAL A 9 5.62 -16.17 -4.33
C VAL A 9 4.23 -16.72 -4.01
N LEU A 10 3.39 -16.95 -5.02
CA LEU A 10 2.06 -17.57 -4.84
C LEU A 10 2.16 -18.94 -4.17
N GLN A 11 3.11 -19.79 -4.61
CA GLN A 11 3.35 -21.09 -3.98
C GLN A 11 3.88 -20.98 -2.55
N GLY A 12 4.76 -20.01 -2.29
CA GLY A 12 5.25 -19.70 -0.94
C GLY A 12 4.10 -19.30 -0.01
N VAL A 13 3.24 -18.38 -0.46
CA VAL A 13 2.05 -17.93 0.29
C VAL A 13 1.08 -19.10 0.51
N TYR A 14 0.78 -19.88 -0.53
CA TYR A 14 -0.07 -21.05 -0.41
C TYR A 14 0.46 -22.04 0.64
N THR A 15 1.76 -22.32 0.59
CA THR A 15 2.43 -23.21 1.56
C THR A 15 2.33 -22.65 2.98
N LEU A 16 2.56 -21.34 3.16
CA LEU A 16 2.49 -20.69 4.46
C LEU A 16 1.12 -20.81 5.13
N TYR A 17 0.02 -20.77 4.36
CA TYR A 17 -1.33 -20.80 4.93
C TYR A 17 -1.96 -22.19 4.95
N ASN A 18 -1.69 -23.04 3.95
CA ASN A 18 -2.45 -24.28 3.72
C ASN A 18 -1.66 -25.57 4.00
N ASN A 19 -0.32 -25.52 4.09
CA ASN A 19 0.47 -26.74 4.26
C ASN A 19 0.31 -27.31 5.69
N PRO A 20 0.01 -28.61 5.88
CA PRO A 20 -0.13 -29.21 7.22
C PRO A 20 1.22 -29.40 7.93
N ASN A 21 2.34 -29.43 7.20
CA ASN A 21 3.66 -29.62 7.78
C ASN A 21 4.22 -28.29 8.29
N LYS A 22 4.36 -28.17 9.62
CA LYS A 22 4.90 -26.98 10.28
C LYS A 22 6.30 -26.58 9.80
N GLN A 23 7.19 -27.53 9.51
CA GLN A 23 8.55 -27.22 9.03
C GLN A 23 8.52 -26.57 7.65
N GLU A 24 7.62 -27.01 6.75
CA GLU A 24 7.46 -26.40 5.43
C GLU A 24 6.85 -25.00 5.53
N LYS A 25 5.89 -24.78 6.44
CA LYS A 25 5.39 -23.43 6.73
C LYS A 25 6.49 -22.50 7.22
N GLU A 26 7.37 -22.96 8.11
CA GLU A 26 8.50 -22.16 8.63
C GLU A 26 9.56 -21.87 7.56
N LYS A 27 9.79 -22.79 6.63
CA LYS A 27 10.65 -22.54 5.46
C LYS A 27 10.02 -21.49 4.53
N ALA A 28 8.74 -21.64 4.21
CA ALA A 28 8.02 -20.69 3.37
C ALA A 28 7.97 -19.30 4.00
N SER A 29 7.70 -19.19 5.31
CA SER A 29 7.69 -17.92 6.04
C SER A 29 9.04 -17.21 5.94
N ARG A 30 10.15 -17.92 6.18
CA ARG A 30 11.49 -17.33 6.10
C ARG A 30 11.85 -16.89 4.68
N TRP A 31 11.50 -17.71 3.69
CA TRP A 31 11.73 -17.35 2.30
C TRP A 31 10.91 -16.11 1.88
N LEU A 32 9.64 -16.03 2.28
CA LEU A 32 8.79 -14.87 2.02
C LEU A 32 9.29 -13.61 2.73
N GLU A 33 9.82 -13.74 3.94
CA GLU A 33 10.43 -12.62 4.67
C GLU A 33 11.66 -12.06 3.94
N GLU A 34 12.53 -12.95 3.43
CA GLU A 34 13.68 -12.54 2.62
C GLU A 34 13.26 -11.94 1.27
N PHE A 35 12.21 -12.49 0.66
CA PHE A 35 11.60 -11.91 -0.53
C PHE A 35 11.09 -10.48 -0.27
N GLN A 36 10.39 -10.25 0.84
CA GLN A 36 9.88 -8.91 1.22
C GLN A 36 10.99 -7.88 1.45
N LYS A 37 12.21 -8.31 1.77
CA LYS A 37 13.38 -7.42 1.89
C LYS A 37 14.02 -7.08 0.54
N SER A 38 13.77 -7.90 -0.49
CA SER A 38 14.39 -7.74 -1.81
C SER A 38 13.81 -6.56 -2.61
N ILE A 39 14.54 -6.11 -3.64
CA ILE A 39 14.04 -5.09 -4.58
C ILE A 39 12.90 -5.62 -5.47
N HIS A 40 12.86 -6.94 -5.70
CA HIS A 40 11.87 -7.59 -6.57
C HIS A 40 10.46 -7.58 -5.96
N SER A 41 10.34 -7.38 -4.65
CA SER A 41 9.05 -7.39 -3.98
C SER A 41 8.13 -6.26 -4.42
N TRP A 42 8.66 -5.14 -4.92
CA TRP A 42 7.85 -4.04 -5.45
C TRP A 42 7.02 -4.48 -6.67
N GLU A 43 7.71 -4.99 -7.68
CA GLU A 43 7.09 -5.42 -8.94
C GLU A 43 6.17 -6.62 -8.72
N ILE A 44 6.62 -7.62 -7.95
CA ILE A 44 5.86 -8.84 -7.77
C ILE A 44 4.63 -8.60 -6.87
N ALA A 45 4.72 -7.75 -5.84
CA ALA A 45 3.53 -7.37 -5.08
C ALA A 45 2.50 -6.66 -5.96
N ASP A 46 2.94 -5.78 -6.86
CA ASP A 46 2.04 -5.13 -7.83
C ASP A 46 1.36 -6.16 -8.74
N GLN A 47 2.13 -7.09 -9.32
CA GLN A 47 1.60 -8.18 -10.17
C GLN A 47 0.56 -9.04 -9.42
N LEU A 48 0.83 -9.41 -8.17
CA LEU A 48 -0.10 -10.20 -7.35
C LEU A 48 -1.41 -9.44 -7.09
N LEU A 49 -1.34 -8.14 -6.84
CA LEU A 49 -2.52 -7.27 -6.66
C LEU A 49 -3.32 -7.09 -7.96
N GLN A 50 -2.67 -7.15 -9.13
CA GLN A 50 -3.35 -7.16 -10.42
C GLN A 50 -4.05 -8.50 -10.69
N GLN A 51 -3.37 -9.62 -10.42
CA GLN A 51 -3.88 -10.98 -10.70
C GLN A 51 -5.05 -11.38 -9.79
N LYS A 52 -5.07 -10.89 -8.55
CA LYS A 52 -6.14 -11.13 -7.56
C LYS A 52 -6.50 -12.60 -7.36
N HIS A 53 -5.51 -13.47 -7.30
CA HIS A 53 -5.69 -14.93 -7.25
C HIS A 53 -6.54 -15.40 -6.06
N ASP A 54 -6.16 -15.02 -4.85
CA ASP A 54 -6.85 -15.43 -3.62
C ASP A 54 -6.64 -14.43 -2.48
N LEU A 55 -7.38 -14.62 -1.38
CA LEU A 55 -7.32 -13.72 -0.23
C LEU A 55 -5.91 -13.60 0.36
N ASN A 56 -5.19 -14.72 0.52
CA ASN A 56 -3.91 -14.73 1.20
C ASN A 56 -2.83 -14.06 0.32
N SER A 57 -2.83 -14.33 -0.99
CA SER A 57 -1.91 -13.68 -1.93
C SER A 57 -2.15 -12.17 -2.02
N CYS A 58 -3.39 -11.72 -2.13
CA CYS A 58 -3.73 -10.30 -2.12
C CYS A 58 -3.35 -9.61 -0.81
N THR A 59 -3.64 -10.25 0.33
CA THR A 59 -3.30 -9.70 1.65
C THR A 59 -1.78 -9.59 1.82
N PHE A 60 -1.05 -10.64 1.45
CA PHE A 60 0.40 -10.65 1.49
C PHE A 60 1.00 -9.55 0.61
N ALA A 61 0.49 -9.38 -0.62
CA ALA A 61 0.97 -8.36 -1.53
C ALA A 61 0.69 -6.94 -1.03
N ALA A 62 -0.52 -6.66 -0.54
CA ALA A 62 -0.88 -5.35 0.02
C ALA A 62 -0.03 -5.00 1.26
N GLN A 63 0.17 -5.95 2.18
CA GLN A 63 1.04 -5.79 3.34
C GLN A 63 2.50 -5.56 2.93
N THR A 64 2.98 -6.31 1.94
CA THR A 64 4.33 -6.15 1.40
C THR A 64 4.51 -4.74 0.83
N MET A 65 3.55 -4.27 0.03
CA MET A 65 3.58 -2.93 -0.56
C MET A 65 3.66 -1.84 0.50
N ARG A 66 2.80 -1.89 1.52
CA ARG A 66 2.84 -0.95 2.65
C ARG A 66 4.18 -0.99 3.38
N ASN A 67 4.65 -2.18 3.75
CA ASN A 67 5.93 -2.34 4.46
C ASN A 67 7.11 -1.77 3.66
N LYS A 68 7.11 -1.97 2.34
CA LYS A 68 8.13 -1.42 1.45
C LYS A 68 8.08 0.10 1.38
N ILE A 69 6.90 0.71 1.36
CA ILE A 69 6.74 2.17 1.42
C ILE A 69 7.27 2.72 2.75
N GLN A 70 6.93 2.09 3.87
CA GLN A 70 7.36 2.58 5.19
C GLN A 70 8.88 2.46 5.42
N ASN A 71 9.50 1.38 4.95
CA ASN A 71 10.88 1.02 5.34
C ASN A 71 11.91 1.15 4.21
N SER A 72 11.47 1.06 2.96
CA SER A 72 12.31 0.83 1.78
C SER A 72 12.00 1.80 0.63
N PHE A 73 11.24 2.88 0.85
CA PHE A 73 10.87 3.81 -0.22
C PHE A 73 12.08 4.44 -0.93
N HIS A 74 13.19 4.62 -0.20
CA HIS A 74 14.47 5.11 -0.72
C HIS A 74 15.13 4.18 -1.76
N GLU A 75 14.70 2.92 -1.88
CA GLU A 75 15.17 2.01 -2.91
C GLU A 75 14.65 2.39 -4.30
N LEU A 76 13.52 3.11 -4.37
CA LEU A 76 12.92 3.52 -5.63
C LEU A 76 13.50 4.85 -6.10
N PRO A 77 13.95 4.95 -7.37
CA PRO A 77 14.34 6.23 -7.94
C PRO A 77 13.11 7.15 -8.03
N GLU A 78 13.34 8.47 -7.98
CA GLU A 78 12.25 9.47 -8.06
C GLU A 78 11.38 9.30 -9.31
N SER A 79 11.98 8.86 -10.42
CA SER A 79 11.26 8.58 -11.68
C SER A 79 10.20 7.47 -11.56
N ALA A 80 10.30 6.60 -10.55
CA ALA A 80 9.35 5.51 -10.31
C ALA A 80 8.26 5.87 -9.29
N HIS A 81 8.41 6.96 -8.53
CA HIS A 81 7.44 7.34 -7.48
C HIS A 81 6.05 7.63 -8.06
N GLU A 82 6.00 8.32 -9.20
CA GLU A 82 4.75 8.61 -9.89
C GLU A 82 4.05 7.33 -10.36
N SER A 83 4.80 6.39 -10.94
CA SER A 83 4.26 5.10 -11.37
C SER A 83 3.73 4.29 -10.19
N LEU A 84 4.46 4.25 -9.06
CA LEU A 84 3.98 3.58 -7.84
C LEU A 84 2.67 4.20 -7.33
N ARG A 85 2.59 5.54 -7.29
CA ARG A 85 1.38 6.26 -6.91
C ARG A 85 0.21 5.84 -7.79
N GLN A 86 0.39 5.84 -9.11
CA GLN A 86 -0.67 5.48 -10.03
C GLN A 86 -1.08 4.02 -9.92
N SER A 87 -0.14 3.10 -9.73
CA SER A 87 -0.46 1.69 -9.46
C SER A 87 -1.32 1.51 -8.21
N LEU A 88 -0.95 2.14 -7.08
CA LEU A 88 -1.74 2.06 -5.84
C LEU A 88 -3.14 2.66 -6.01
N LEU A 89 -3.23 3.82 -6.66
CA LEU A 89 -4.50 4.44 -6.98
C LEU A 89 -5.36 3.50 -7.84
N GLU A 90 -4.77 2.84 -8.83
CA GLU A 90 -5.47 1.87 -9.69
C GLU A 90 -5.99 0.65 -8.90
N HIS A 91 -5.16 0.10 -8.02
CA HIS A 91 -5.59 -0.99 -7.13
C HIS A 91 -6.78 -0.59 -6.26
N ILE A 92 -6.78 0.63 -5.73
CA ILE A 92 -7.89 1.18 -4.92
C ILE A 92 -9.15 1.38 -5.77
N SER A 93 -9.06 1.86 -7.01
CA SER A 93 -10.25 2.01 -7.88
C SER A 93 -10.93 0.70 -8.23
N HIS A 94 -10.24 -0.43 -8.08
CA HIS A 94 -10.82 -1.75 -8.30
C HIS A 94 -11.33 -2.44 -7.03
N ILE A 95 -11.36 -1.75 -5.89
CA ILE A 95 -11.92 -2.31 -4.66
C ILE A 95 -13.45 -2.33 -4.77
N THR A 96 -14.04 -3.47 -4.51
CA THR A 96 -15.50 -3.69 -4.54
C THR A 96 -16.02 -4.03 -3.15
N LEU A 97 -17.35 -4.06 -2.98
CA LEU A 97 -18.00 -4.53 -1.75
C LEU A 97 -17.61 -5.97 -1.35
N GLU A 98 -17.10 -6.77 -2.29
CA GLU A 98 -16.65 -8.14 -2.06
C GLU A 98 -15.19 -8.21 -1.59
N THR A 99 -14.43 -7.13 -1.79
CA THR A 99 -13.03 -7.07 -1.40
C THR A 99 -12.92 -7.12 0.12
N LYS A 100 -12.06 -7.99 0.63
CA LYS A 100 -11.95 -8.19 2.08
C LYS A 100 -11.40 -6.95 2.77
N PRO A 101 -11.96 -6.51 3.92
CA PRO A 101 -11.54 -5.30 4.61
C PRO A 101 -10.04 -5.22 4.89
N VAL A 102 -9.40 -6.36 5.19
CA VAL A 102 -7.95 -6.42 5.43
C VAL A 102 -7.14 -5.96 4.21
N ILE A 103 -7.57 -6.26 2.99
CA ILE A 103 -6.88 -5.81 1.77
C ILE A 103 -7.09 -4.31 1.58
N VAL A 104 -8.34 -3.84 1.77
CA VAL A 104 -8.70 -2.43 1.64
C VAL A 104 -7.85 -1.58 2.58
N THR A 105 -7.85 -1.90 3.87
CA THR A 105 -7.10 -1.15 4.88
C THR A 105 -5.59 -1.15 4.59
N GLN A 106 -5.01 -2.26 4.11
CA GLN A 106 -3.57 -2.29 3.78
C GLN A 106 -3.23 -1.42 2.58
N LEU A 107 -4.08 -1.41 1.54
CA LEU A 107 -3.90 -0.53 0.38
C LEU A 107 -4.13 0.95 0.74
N SER A 108 -5.14 1.24 1.54
CA SER A 108 -5.43 2.59 2.02
C SER A 108 -4.29 3.13 2.87
N LEU A 109 -3.75 2.31 3.79
CA LEU A 109 -2.57 2.67 4.58
C LEU A 109 -1.31 2.83 3.72
N ALA A 110 -1.08 1.94 2.74
CA ALA A 110 0.03 2.06 1.80
C ALA A 110 -0.01 3.39 1.04
N LEU A 111 -1.19 3.80 0.56
CA LEU A 111 -1.34 5.05 -0.16
C LEU A 111 -1.22 6.27 0.77
N ALA A 112 -1.75 6.20 2.00
CA ALA A 112 -1.59 7.24 3.00
C ALA A 112 -0.10 7.44 3.35
N ASP A 113 0.62 6.35 3.64
CA ASP A 113 2.06 6.37 3.90
C ASP A 113 2.83 6.99 2.72
N LEU A 114 2.46 6.64 1.48
CA LEU A 114 3.07 7.21 0.28
C LEU A 114 2.80 8.72 0.14
N ALA A 115 1.56 9.16 0.35
CA ALA A 115 1.20 10.59 0.29
C ALA A 115 2.01 11.44 1.28
N LEU A 116 2.28 10.89 2.47
CA LEU A 116 3.08 11.54 3.50
C LEU A 116 4.58 11.59 3.11
N LEU A 117 5.13 10.51 2.58
CA LEU A 117 6.56 10.40 2.23
C LEU A 117 6.94 11.07 0.89
N MET A 118 6.07 11.01 -0.11
CA MET A 118 6.33 11.52 -1.46
C MET A 118 6.16 13.04 -1.50
N SER A 119 7.21 13.77 -1.15
CA SER A 119 7.19 15.25 -1.11
C SER A 119 6.87 15.94 -2.44
N SER A 120 7.07 15.24 -3.57
CA SER A 120 6.68 15.69 -4.91
C SER A 120 5.17 15.60 -5.16
N TRP A 121 4.45 14.76 -4.41
CA TRP A 121 2.99 14.69 -4.48
C TRP A 121 2.37 15.86 -3.73
N ARG A 122 1.90 16.85 -4.51
CA ARG A 122 1.14 18.00 -4.01
C ARG A 122 -0.36 17.69 -3.99
N LYS A 123 -1.04 18.15 -2.94
CA LYS A 123 -2.49 18.04 -2.74
C LYS A 123 -3.03 16.61 -2.87
N PRO A 124 -2.53 15.65 -2.06
CA PRO A 124 -3.00 14.28 -2.10
C PRO A 124 -4.51 14.18 -1.83
N VAL A 125 -5.05 14.95 -0.88
CA VAL A 125 -6.48 14.97 -0.55
C VAL A 125 -7.33 15.37 -1.77
N ALA A 126 -6.97 16.47 -2.44
CA ALA A 126 -7.68 16.90 -3.65
C ALA A 126 -7.64 15.84 -4.76
N THR A 127 -6.48 15.20 -4.98
CA THR A 127 -6.33 14.12 -5.98
C THR A 127 -7.26 12.94 -5.66
N LEU A 128 -7.37 12.56 -4.38
CA LEU A 128 -8.24 11.47 -3.93
C LEU A 128 -9.72 11.81 -4.13
N LEU A 129 -10.12 13.02 -3.77
CA LEU A 129 -11.49 13.51 -3.96
C LEU A 129 -11.83 13.52 -5.45
N GLU A 130 -10.99 14.11 -6.31
CA GLU A 130 -11.22 14.15 -7.75
C GLU A 130 -11.35 12.75 -8.36
N ARG A 131 -10.49 11.81 -7.95
CA ARG A 131 -10.46 10.47 -8.54
C ARG A 131 -11.61 9.57 -8.10
N PHE A 132 -12.08 9.70 -6.87
CA PHE A 132 -12.99 8.72 -6.27
C PHE A 132 -14.38 9.29 -5.89
N SER A 133 -14.53 10.60 -5.66
CA SER A 133 -15.81 11.18 -5.20
C SER A 133 -16.97 11.03 -6.18
N SER A 134 -16.67 10.97 -7.48
CA SER A 134 -17.69 10.81 -8.54
C SER A 134 -18.30 9.41 -8.58
N ASN A 135 -17.67 8.43 -7.92
CA ASN A 135 -18.19 7.07 -7.82
C ASN A 135 -18.74 6.81 -6.41
N PRO A 136 -20.08 6.75 -6.22
CA PRO A 136 -20.69 6.50 -4.91
C PRO A 136 -20.19 5.21 -4.25
N HIS A 137 -19.79 4.21 -5.04
CA HIS A 137 -19.23 2.96 -4.51
C HIS A 137 -17.84 3.14 -3.92
N MET A 138 -17.07 4.17 -4.30
CA MET A 138 -15.73 4.44 -3.75
C MET A 138 -15.74 5.36 -2.54
N MET A 139 -16.91 5.87 -2.14
CA MET A 139 -17.03 6.82 -1.02
C MET A 139 -16.44 6.25 0.29
N TYR A 140 -16.62 4.96 0.56
CA TYR A 140 -16.04 4.33 1.75
C TYR A 140 -14.51 4.38 1.73
N ALA A 141 -13.87 4.13 0.57
CA ALA A 141 -12.42 4.14 0.43
C ALA A 141 -11.86 5.57 0.59
N VAL A 142 -12.59 6.58 0.10
CA VAL A 142 -12.25 7.99 0.32
C VAL A 142 -12.28 8.33 1.80
N ILE A 143 -13.38 8.00 2.50
CA ILE A 143 -13.51 8.28 3.93
C ILE A 143 -12.41 7.56 4.72
N GLU A 144 -12.12 6.30 4.40
CA GLU A 144 -11.04 5.54 5.03
C GLU A 144 -9.69 6.24 4.80
N LEU A 145 -9.36 6.65 3.57
CA LEU A 145 -8.11 7.38 3.28
C LEU A 145 -8.02 8.72 4.01
N LEU A 146 -9.10 9.52 4.01
CA LEU A 146 -9.14 10.81 4.71
C LEU A 146 -9.04 10.65 6.23
N THR A 147 -9.43 9.48 6.77
CA THR A 147 -9.26 9.15 8.19
C THR A 147 -7.82 8.70 8.48
N LEU A 148 -7.25 7.85 7.61
CA LEU A 148 -5.93 7.25 7.83
C LEU A 148 -4.76 8.21 7.60
N ILE A 149 -4.85 9.13 6.63
CA ILE A 149 -3.79 10.11 6.36
C ILE A 149 -3.40 10.90 7.63
N PRO A 150 -4.32 11.57 8.35
CA PRO A 150 -3.96 12.29 9.56
C PRO A 150 -3.50 11.37 10.70
N GLU A 151 -4.02 10.14 10.80
CA GLU A 151 -3.58 9.17 11.79
C GLU A 151 -2.11 8.74 11.58
N GLU A 152 -1.68 8.54 10.33
CA GLU A 152 -0.32 8.07 10.03
C GLU A 152 0.77 9.15 10.19
N ILE A 153 0.42 10.44 10.29
CA ILE A 153 1.38 11.55 10.52
C ILE A 153 2.24 11.34 11.77
N ASN A 154 1.62 10.78 12.81
CA ASN A 154 2.24 10.50 14.11
C ASN A 154 2.50 9.00 14.33
N SER A 155 2.38 8.20 13.28
CA SER A 155 2.68 6.77 13.30
C SER A 155 4.14 6.55 13.68
N ARG A 156 4.39 5.60 14.58
CA ARG A 156 5.75 5.20 14.97
C ARG A 156 6.45 4.40 13.87
N TYR A 157 5.66 3.83 12.95
CA TYR A 157 6.16 3.02 11.85
C TYR A 157 6.59 3.89 10.66
N LEU A 158 5.95 5.05 10.48
CA LEU A 158 6.31 6.00 9.43
C LEU A 158 7.40 6.97 9.90
N ARG A 159 8.58 6.87 9.31
CA ARG A 159 9.72 7.74 9.64
C ARG A 159 9.62 9.10 8.95
N LEU A 160 8.58 9.86 9.30
CA LEU A 160 8.36 11.20 8.78
C LEU A 160 9.22 12.23 9.53
N GLY A 161 10.09 12.94 8.80
CA GLY A 161 10.92 14.01 9.37
C GLY A 161 10.08 15.19 9.88
N ALA A 162 10.54 15.89 10.91
CA ALA A 162 9.79 16.96 11.58
C ALA A 162 9.37 18.10 10.63
N ASN A 163 10.23 18.48 9.69
CA ASN A 163 9.92 19.51 8.69
C ASN A 163 8.78 19.06 7.76
N ARG A 164 8.90 17.86 7.18
CA ARG A 164 7.86 17.30 6.32
C ARG A 164 6.54 17.11 7.08
N ARG A 165 6.59 16.68 8.35
CA ARG A 165 5.42 16.57 9.21
C ARG A 165 4.69 17.92 9.33
N LYS A 166 5.43 19.00 9.59
CA LYS A 166 4.86 20.35 9.67
C LYS A 166 4.24 20.78 8.34
N ASP A 167 4.95 20.55 7.23
CA ASP A 167 4.45 20.92 5.89
C ASP A 167 3.13 20.21 5.56
N VAL A 168 3.05 18.91 5.83
CA VAL A 168 1.82 18.13 5.62
C VAL A 168 0.68 18.62 6.52
N LEU A 169 0.94 18.93 7.78
CA LEU A 169 -0.11 19.43 8.68
C LEU A 169 -0.71 20.75 8.16
N THR A 170 0.13 21.69 7.71
CA THR A 170 -0.34 22.94 7.11
C THR A 170 -1.10 22.71 5.81
N GLU A 171 -0.69 21.74 4.99
CA GLU A 171 -1.40 21.34 3.77
C GLU A 171 -2.80 20.78 4.10
N LEU A 172 -2.90 19.90 5.09
CA LEU A 172 -4.18 19.34 5.53
C LEU A 172 -5.11 20.37 6.18
N GLU A 173 -4.57 21.32 6.95
CA GLU A 173 -5.34 22.45 7.49
C GLU A 173 -5.94 23.31 6.38
N THR A 174 -5.19 23.50 5.29
CA THR A 174 -5.66 24.23 4.11
C THR A 174 -6.72 23.44 3.35
N ASP A 175 -6.54 22.12 3.21
CA ASP A 175 -7.46 21.24 2.50
C ASP A 175 -8.73 20.93 3.33
N ALA A 176 -8.76 21.20 4.63
CA ALA A 176 -9.94 21.00 5.48
C ALA A 176 -11.17 21.78 4.98
N SER A 177 -10.97 22.91 4.28
CA SER A 177 -12.07 23.64 3.64
C SER A 177 -12.72 22.89 2.48
N LEU A 178 -12.02 21.93 1.86
CA LEU A 178 -12.54 21.12 0.74
C LEU A 178 -13.57 20.07 1.17
N VAL A 179 -13.63 19.73 2.45
CA VAL A 179 -14.53 18.70 3.01
C VAL A 179 -15.74 19.34 3.71
N GLY A 180 -15.69 20.64 3.96
CA GLY A 180 -16.72 21.39 4.71
C GLY A 180 -17.78 22.10 3.86
N GLU A 181 -17.70 22.03 2.54
CA GLU A 181 -18.72 22.53 1.59
C GLU A 181 -19.61 21.39 1.07
#